data_AF-A0A950AKF4-F1
#
_entry.id   AF-A0A950AKF4-F1
#
_cell.length_a   1.000
_cell.length_b   1.000
_cell.length_c   1.000
_cell.angle_alpha   90.00
_cell.angle_beta   90.00
_cell.angle_gamma   90.00
#
_symmetry.space_group_name_H-M   'P 1'
#
loop_
_entity.id
_entity.type
_entity.pdbx_description
1 polymer ?
#
loop_
_entity_poly.entity_id
_entity_poly.type
_entity_poly.pdbx_seq_one_letter_code
_entity_poly.pdbx_strand_id
1 'polypeptide(L)'
;DGRDVPDVATVVADYDEGLQIIVTATMCSAQYELPEVIHGHAASIQFTGDGFDIKQEKLSNRPAPPGANQSKGEEGVEHVRVEPPRDDTRAFWQHFLECVRSRNPETLCTADTGYAAIATVNMGVRSYREGKALLFDKGTGEVCEADTSWARRWEERSQLRGKPNQVIGWHAGTEGSLLEPPAYQKLEGDWIDDKDPAEKA
;
A
#
# COMPACT_ATOMS: atom_id res chain seq x y z
N ASP A 1 -4.85 -8.46 -33.33
CA ASP A 1 -3.43 -8.17 -33.65
C ASP A 1 -2.49 -9.33 -33.28
N GLY A 2 -3.01 -10.47 -32.77
CA GLY A 2 -2.19 -11.65 -32.46
C GLY A 2 -1.46 -11.58 -31.11
N ARG A 3 -1.82 -10.64 -30.22
CA ARG A 3 -1.25 -10.55 -28.86
C ARG A 3 -1.82 -11.63 -27.93
N ASP A 4 -0.95 -12.18 -27.08
CA ASP A 4 -1.28 -13.12 -25.99
C ASP A 4 -1.28 -12.45 -24.60
N VAL A 5 -1.34 -11.12 -24.56
CA VAL A 5 -1.37 -10.32 -23.33
C VAL A 5 -2.74 -9.64 -23.20
N PRO A 6 -3.28 -9.53 -21.98
CA PRO A 6 -4.58 -8.89 -21.78
C PRO A 6 -4.49 -7.38 -22.00
N ASP A 7 -5.56 -6.78 -22.52
CA ASP A 7 -5.69 -5.32 -22.63
C ASP A 7 -5.98 -4.64 -21.28
N VAL A 8 -6.45 -5.42 -20.29
CA VAL A 8 -6.70 -4.96 -18.92
C VAL A 8 -6.16 -5.99 -17.94
N ALA A 9 -5.43 -5.54 -16.92
CA ALA A 9 -4.93 -6.41 -15.86
C ALA A 9 -5.02 -5.71 -14.51
N THR A 10 -5.20 -6.50 -13.46
CA THR A 10 -5.14 -6.04 -12.07
C THR A 10 -4.31 -7.02 -11.25
N VAL A 11 -3.37 -6.49 -10.48
CA VAL A 11 -2.58 -7.21 -9.48
C VAL A 11 -2.92 -6.63 -8.12
N VAL A 12 -3.33 -7.49 -7.20
CA VAL A 12 -3.50 -7.16 -5.78
C VAL A 12 -2.44 -7.95 -5.03
N ALA A 13 -1.53 -7.24 -4.36
CA ALA A 13 -0.41 -7.84 -3.66
C ALA A 13 -0.38 -7.36 -2.21
N ASP A 14 -0.45 -8.31 -1.29
CA ASP A 14 -0.33 -8.06 0.14
C ASP A 14 1.12 -8.27 0.61
N TYR A 15 1.61 -7.38 1.48
CA TYR A 15 2.99 -7.36 1.96
C TYR A 15 3.04 -7.59 3.47
N ASP A 16 4.08 -8.27 3.99
CA ASP A 16 4.19 -8.57 5.44
C ASP A 16 4.26 -7.31 6.31
N GLU A 17 4.58 -6.18 5.70
CA GLU A 17 4.56 -4.84 6.28
C GLU A 17 3.13 -4.39 6.67
N GLY A 18 2.09 -5.09 6.20
CA GLY A 18 0.68 -4.79 6.49
C GLY A 18 0.05 -3.79 5.53
N LEU A 19 0.69 -3.59 4.38
CA LEU A 19 0.16 -2.79 3.28
C LEU A 19 -0.26 -3.68 2.11
N GLN A 20 -1.15 -3.14 1.29
CA GLN A 20 -1.60 -3.74 0.05
C GLN A 20 -1.28 -2.80 -1.10
N ILE A 21 -0.78 -3.36 -2.20
CA ILE A 21 -0.60 -2.64 -3.45
C ILE A 21 -1.64 -3.16 -4.45
N ILE A 22 -2.37 -2.22 -5.07
CA ILE A 22 -3.28 -2.50 -6.17
C ILE A 22 -2.71 -1.82 -7.40
N VAL A 23 -2.26 -2.61 -8.36
CA VAL A 23 -1.86 -2.11 -9.69
C VAL A 23 -2.93 -2.54 -10.67
N THR A 24 -3.50 -1.59 -11.40
CA THR A 24 -4.38 -1.90 -12.52
C THR A 24 -3.97 -1.10 -13.74
N ALA A 25 -3.96 -1.77 -14.88
CA ALA A 25 -3.53 -1.23 -16.14
C ALA A 25 -4.59 -1.52 -17.20
N THR A 26 -4.81 -0.56 -18.09
CA THR A 26 -5.76 -0.68 -19.19
C THR A 26 -5.21 -0.01 -20.44
N MET A 27 -5.24 -0.71 -21.56
CA MET A 27 -4.99 -0.17 -22.90
C MET A 27 -6.29 0.39 -23.53
N CYS A 28 -7.43 0.26 -22.84
CA CYS A 28 -8.74 0.63 -23.35
C CYS A 28 -9.17 2.05 -22.95
N SER A 29 -8.45 2.71 -22.05
CA SER A 29 -8.74 4.07 -21.59
C SER A 29 -7.48 4.91 -21.63
N ALA A 30 -7.39 5.81 -22.61
CA ALA A 30 -6.23 6.68 -22.80
C ALA A 30 -6.45 8.11 -22.25
N GLN A 31 -7.70 8.55 -22.07
CA GLN A 31 -7.99 9.92 -21.61
C GLN A 31 -8.04 10.08 -20.10
N TYR A 32 -8.35 9.00 -19.37
CA TYR A 32 -8.48 9.03 -17.92
C TYR A 32 -7.53 8.01 -17.32
N GLU A 33 -6.47 8.53 -16.71
CA GLU A 33 -5.51 7.75 -15.95
C GLU A 33 -6.05 7.46 -14.56
N LEU A 34 -5.63 6.33 -14.02
CA LEU A 34 -5.89 6.02 -12.62
C LEU A 34 -4.92 6.82 -11.75
N PRO A 35 -5.39 7.52 -10.71
CA PRO A 35 -4.51 8.31 -9.87
C PRO A 35 -3.58 7.39 -9.08
N GLU A 36 -2.33 7.80 -8.95
CA GLU A 36 -1.39 7.19 -8.03
C GLU A 36 -1.65 7.73 -6.62
N VAL A 37 -2.13 6.86 -5.73
CA VAL A 37 -2.55 7.26 -4.38
C VAL A 37 -1.97 6.31 -3.34
N ILE A 38 -1.43 6.88 -2.27
CA ILE A 38 -1.06 6.17 -1.05
C ILE A 38 -2.12 6.49 0.00
N HIS A 39 -2.81 5.46 0.50
CA HIS A 39 -3.78 5.60 1.57
C HIS A 39 -3.16 5.24 2.91
N GLY A 40 -3.24 6.15 3.86
CA GLY A 40 -2.87 5.93 5.26
C GLY A 40 -4.05 6.16 6.20
N HIS A 41 -3.84 5.85 7.48
CA HIS A 41 -4.85 6.08 8.51
C HIS A 41 -5.17 7.56 8.73
N ALA A 42 -4.14 8.42 8.70
CA ALA A 42 -4.27 9.85 9.01
C ALA A 42 -4.54 10.70 7.76
N ALA A 43 -4.08 10.26 6.59
CA ALA A 43 -4.18 11.01 5.35
C ALA A 43 -4.04 10.07 4.14
N SER A 44 -4.54 10.55 3.01
CA SER A 44 -4.27 10.01 1.69
C SER A 44 -3.35 10.98 0.93
N ILE A 45 -2.35 10.46 0.22
CA ILE A 45 -1.43 11.23 -0.63
C ILE A 45 -1.71 10.85 -2.08
N GLN A 46 -2.03 11.82 -2.93
CA GLN A 46 -2.21 11.63 -4.37
C GLN A 46 -1.09 12.35 -5.13
N PHE A 47 -0.38 11.65 -6.01
CA PHE A 47 0.67 12.26 -6.82
C PHE A 47 0.08 13.12 -7.94
N THR A 48 0.73 14.24 -8.22
CA THR A 48 0.38 15.19 -9.30
C THR A 48 1.60 15.43 -10.18
N GLY A 49 1.41 16.07 -11.34
CA GLY A 49 2.51 16.34 -12.27
C GLY A 49 3.61 17.28 -11.73
N ASP A 50 3.33 18.02 -10.66
CA ASP A 50 4.23 19.01 -10.04
C ASP A 50 4.49 18.75 -8.55
N GLY A 51 4.09 17.59 -8.02
CA GLY A 51 4.21 17.28 -6.60
C GLY A 51 3.21 16.23 -6.14
N PHE A 52 2.57 16.49 -5.01
CA PHE A 52 1.52 15.63 -4.47
C PHE A 52 0.57 16.40 -3.55
N ASP A 53 -0.67 15.94 -3.52
CA ASP A 53 -1.75 16.44 -2.66
C ASP A 53 -1.88 15.54 -1.43
N ILE A 54 -1.84 16.15 -0.25
CA ILE A 54 -2.12 15.50 1.04
C ILE A 54 -3.54 15.87 1.45
N LYS A 55 -4.41 14.85 1.54
CA LYS A 55 -5.76 14.99 2.05
C LYS A 55 -5.88 14.31 3.41
N GLN A 56 -6.07 15.10 4.46
CA GLN A 56 -6.24 14.55 5.80
C GLN A 56 -7.57 13.80 5.93
N GLU A 57 -7.53 12.63 6.56
CA GLU A 57 -8.73 11.86 6.85
C GLU A 57 -9.45 12.45 8.05
N LYS A 58 -10.75 12.72 7.90
CA LYS A 58 -11.61 13.11 9.03
C LYS A 58 -11.96 11.85 9.81
N LEU A 59 -11.10 11.47 10.77
CA LEU A 59 -11.34 10.39 11.72
C LEU A 59 -12.46 10.80 12.70
N SER A 60 -13.70 10.86 12.23
CA SER A 60 -14.86 11.09 13.08
C SER A 60 -15.54 9.76 13.40
N ASN A 61 -15.71 9.44 14.68
CA ASN A 61 -16.47 8.27 15.15
C ASN A 61 -17.99 8.37 14.90
N ARG A 62 -18.44 9.28 14.04
CA ARG A 62 -19.85 9.45 13.69
C ARG A 62 -20.03 9.15 12.21
N PRO A 63 -21.06 8.39 11.81
CA PRO A 63 -21.45 8.31 10.41
C PRO A 63 -21.63 9.72 9.87
N ALA A 64 -20.94 10.03 8.77
CA ALA A 64 -21.15 11.29 8.08
C ALA A 64 -22.65 11.41 7.73
N PRO A 65 -23.33 12.51 8.10
CA PRO A 65 -24.71 12.73 7.67
C PRO A 65 -24.83 12.56 6.14
N PRO A 66 -25.99 12.10 5.61
CA PRO A 66 -26.21 12.07 4.18
C PRO A 66 -25.92 13.44 3.55
N GLY A 67 -24.94 13.50 2.64
CA GLY A 67 -24.48 14.76 2.03
C GLY A 67 -23.28 15.45 2.71
N ALA A 68 -22.83 15.00 3.87
CA ALA A 68 -21.62 15.55 4.52
C ALA A 68 -20.30 15.11 3.83
N ASN A 69 -20.34 14.03 3.04
CA ASN A 69 -19.26 13.65 2.13
C ASN A 69 -19.32 14.38 0.79
N GLN A 70 -20.28 15.30 0.59
CA GLN A 70 -20.19 16.27 -0.49
C GLN A 70 -19.19 17.32 -0.03
N SER A 71 -17.91 17.09 -0.31
CA SER A 71 -16.86 18.06 -0.10
C SER A 71 -17.25 19.37 -0.76
N LYS A 72 -17.65 20.35 0.05
CA LYS A 72 -17.64 21.75 -0.34
C LYS A 72 -16.18 22.13 -0.59
N GLY A 73 -15.74 22.01 -1.83
CA GLY A 73 -14.47 22.56 -2.30
C GLY A 73 -13.20 21.98 -1.65
N GLU A 74 -12.07 22.48 -2.14
CA GLU A 74 -10.68 22.16 -1.83
C GLU A 74 -10.26 22.52 -0.38
N GLU A 75 -11.21 22.64 0.56
CA GLU A 75 -10.89 22.90 1.97
C GLU A 75 -10.28 21.63 2.61
N GLY A 76 -8.98 21.68 2.92
CA GLY A 76 -8.26 20.62 3.63
C GLY A 76 -7.36 19.73 2.77
N VAL A 77 -7.05 20.15 1.54
CA VAL A 77 -5.98 19.55 0.73
C VAL A 77 -4.73 20.43 0.82
N GLU A 78 -3.63 19.88 1.29
CA GLU A 78 -2.31 20.52 1.26
C GLU A 78 -1.56 20.05 0.02
N HIS A 79 -1.16 20.98 -0.84
CA HIS A 79 -0.36 20.66 -2.02
C HIS A 79 1.13 20.89 -1.73
N VAL A 80 1.94 19.84 -1.85
CA VAL A 80 3.40 19.92 -1.72
C VAL A 80 4.01 19.91 -3.11
N ARG A 81 4.56 21.06 -3.50
CA ARG A 81 5.23 21.21 -4.79
C ARG A 81 6.63 20.61 -4.74
N VAL A 82 6.95 19.79 -5.73
CA VAL A 82 8.30 19.26 -5.96
C VAL A 82 8.78 19.82 -7.29
N GLU A 83 9.98 20.39 -7.33
CA GLU A 83 10.58 20.77 -8.61
C GLU A 83 11.25 19.53 -9.22
N PRO A 84 10.65 18.90 -10.25
CA PRO A 84 11.30 17.77 -10.91
C PRO A 84 12.55 18.26 -11.64
N PRO A 85 13.52 17.37 -11.89
CA PRO A 85 14.57 17.66 -12.85
C PRO A 85 13.96 18.07 -14.19
N ARG A 86 14.65 18.96 -14.92
CA ARG A 86 14.18 19.41 -16.25
C ARG A 86 14.02 18.26 -17.25
N ASP A 87 14.77 17.18 -17.06
CA ASP A 87 14.80 15.99 -17.90
C ASP A 87 15.09 14.79 -16.99
N ASP A 88 14.02 14.14 -16.51
CA ASP A 88 14.10 13.03 -15.56
C ASP A 88 14.91 11.87 -16.12
N THR A 89 14.78 11.59 -17.42
CA THR A 89 15.57 10.54 -18.09
C THR A 89 17.06 10.85 -17.99
N ARG A 90 17.45 12.08 -18.33
CA ARG A 90 18.86 12.49 -18.22
C ARG A 90 19.36 12.48 -16.78
N ALA A 91 18.57 13.00 -15.83
CA ALA A 91 18.93 13.01 -14.42
C ALA A 91 19.16 11.59 -13.89
N PHE A 92 18.28 10.66 -14.25
CA PHE A 92 18.38 9.25 -13.89
C PHE A 92 19.64 8.59 -14.47
N TRP A 93 19.92 8.79 -15.76
CA TRP A 93 21.14 8.29 -16.40
C TRP A 93 22.42 8.89 -15.83
N GLN A 94 22.42 10.20 -15.55
CA GLN A 94 23.56 10.87 -14.95
C GLN A 94 23.91 10.25 -13.59
N HIS A 95 22.91 10.07 -12.73
CA HIS A 95 23.10 9.41 -11.43
C HIS A 95 23.67 7.99 -11.59
N PHE A 96 23.12 7.18 -12.50
CA PHE A 96 23.64 5.84 -12.77
C PHE A 96 25.12 5.86 -13.21
N LEU A 97 25.49 6.74 -14.15
CA LEU A 97 26.87 6.87 -14.62
C LEU A 97 27.82 7.37 -13.52
N GLU A 98 27.34 8.24 -12.63
CA GLU A 98 28.10 8.67 -11.45
C GLU A 98 28.35 7.52 -10.47
N CYS A 99 27.36 6.67 -10.23
CA CYS A 99 27.51 5.44 -9.44
C CYS A 99 28.53 4.49 -10.07
N VAL A 100 28.47 4.25 -11.40
CA VAL A 100 29.46 3.44 -12.12
C VAL A 100 30.87 4.04 -11.97
N ARG A 101 31.02 5.35 -12.19
CA ARG A 101 32.32 6.04 -12.11
C ARG A 101 32.92 5.96 -10.70
N SER A 102 32.09 6.11 -9.67
CA SER A 102 32.49 6.10 -8.26
C SER A 102 32.55 4.69 -7.64
N ARG A 103 32.12 3.66 -8.38
CA ARG A 103 31.92 2.29 -7.88
C ARG A 103 30.97 2.24 -6.67
N ASN A 104 29.95 3.08 -6.69
CA ASN A 104 28.88 3.08 -5.70
C ASN A 104 27.74 2.14 -6.16
N PRO A 105 27.40 1.08 -5.40
CA PRO A 105 26.28 0.19 -5.73
C PRO A 105 24.90 0.80 -5.43
N GLU A 106 24.84 1.91 -4.68
CA GLU A 106 23.59 2.55 -4.25
C GLU A 106 23.00 3.44 -5.36
N THR A 107 22.50 2.82 -6.43
CA THR A 107 21.71 3.50 -7.46
C THR A 107 20.29 3.79 -6.96
N LEU A 108 19.63 4.83 -7.49
CA LEU A 108 18.20 5.11 -7.22
C LEU A 108 17.27 3.91 -7.48
N CYS A 109 17.66 3.01 -8.39
CA CYS A 109 17.02 1.72 -8.60
C CYS A 109 18.08 0.62 -8.46
N THR A 110 18.28 0.10 -7.25
CA THR A 110 19.23 -1.00 -7.01
C THR A 110 18.72 -2.31 -7.61
N ALA A 111 19.61 -3.29 -7.75
CA ALA A 111 19.23 -4.63 -8.21
C ALA A 111 18.17 -5.27 -7.30
N ASP A 112 18.28 -5.07 -5.98
CA ASP A 112 17.34 -5.61 -5.00
C ASP A 112 15.95 -4.96 -5.11
N THR A 113 15.89 -3.64 -5.32
CA THR A 113 14.63 -2.95 -5.61
C THR A 113 13.99 -3.46 -6.90
N GLY A 114 14.81 -3.67 -7.95
CA GLY A 114 14.35 -4.25 -9.21
C GLY A 114 13.84 -5.68 -9.05
N TYR A 115 14.52 -6.50 -8.24
CA TYR A 115 14.10 -7.87 -7.92
C TYR A 115 12.75 -7.88 -7.19
N ALA A 116 12.59 -7.05 -6.15
CA ALA A 116 11.35 -6.94 -5.41
C ALA A 116 10.17 -6.52 -6.31
N ALA A 117 10.37 -5.52 -7.18
CA ALA A 117 9.35 -5.06 -8.10
C ALA A 117 8.94 -6.14 -9.12
N ILE A 118 9.91 -6.79 -9.77
CA ILE A 118 9.61 -7.77 -10.82
C ILE A 118 9.09 -9.10 -10.26
N ALA A 119 9.43 -9.45 -9.02
CA ALA A 119 8.88 -10.63 -8.35
C ALA A 119 7.35 -10.54 -8.25
N THR A 120 6.83 -9.42 -7.77
CA THR A 120 5.38 -9.17 -7.68
C THR A 120 4.71 -9.20 -9.06
N VAL A 121 5.32 -8.59 -10.08
CA VAL A 121 4.78 -8.61 -11.46
C VAL A 121 4.73 -10.04 -12.01
N ASN A 122 5.81 -10.81 -11.87
CA ASN A 122 5.87 -12.19 -12.33
C ASN A 122 4.85 -13.09 -11.61
N MET A 123 4.68 -12.90 -10.30
CA MET A 123 3.62 -13.57 -9.54
C MET A 123 2.24 -13.18 -10.03
N GLY A 124 1.99 -11.90 -10.33
CA GLY A 124 0.73 -11.42 -10.91
C GLY A 124 0.42 -12.08 -12.27
N VAL A 125 1.43 -12.19 -13.14
CA VAL A 125 1.30 -12.90 -14.43
C VAL A 125 0.96 -14.37 -14.23
N ARG A 126 1.65 -15.04 -13.30
CA ARG A 126 1.40 -16.45 -13.00
C ARG A 126 0.01 -16.65 -12.37
N SER A 127 -0.38 -15.79 -11.45
CA SER A 127 -1.71 -15.76 -10.82
C SER A 127 -2.81 -15.62 -11.87
N TYR A 128 -2.66 -14.67 -12.81
CA TYR A 128 -3.60 -14.46 -13.92
C TYR A 128 -3.74 -15.71 -14.80
N ARG A 129 -2.62 -16.34 -15.17
CA ARG A 129 -2.62 -17.50 -16.06
C ARG A 129 -3.15 -18.77 -15.40
N GLU A 130 -2.86 -18.97 -14.11
CA GLU A 130 -3.23 -20.18 -13.37
C GLU A 130 -4.57 -20.03 -12.63
N GLY A 131 -5.09 -18.81 -12.47
CA GLY A 131 -6.33 -18.54 -11.74
C GLY A 131 -6.18 -18.75 -10.22
N LYS A 132 -4.99 -18.47 -9.66
CA LYS A 132 -4.63 -18.80 -8.28
C LYS A 132 -4.01 -17.62 -7.54
N ALA A 133 -4.28 -17.52 -6.24
CA ALA A 133 -3.48 -16.69 -5.36
C ALA A 133 -2.14 -17.40 -5.07
N LEU A 134 -1.07 -16.63 -4.91
CA LEU A 134 0.29 -17.15 -4.72
C LEU A 134 0.91 -16.53 -3.46
N LEU A 135 1.80 -17.29 -2.82
CA LEU A 135 2.65 -16.82 -1.72
C LEU A 135 4.10 -16.77 -2.18
N PHE A 136 4.84 -15.78 -1.67
CA PHE A 136 6.27 -15.64 -1.85
C PHE A 136 6.99 -15.97 -0.55
N ASP A 137 7.87 -16.96 -0.56
CA ASP A 137 8.72 -17.28 0.57
C ASP A 137 9.96 -16.37 0.55
N LYS A 138 10.01 -15.39 1.47
CA LYS A 138 11.12 -14.43 1.56
C LYS A 138 12.48 -15.06 1.91
N GLY A 139 12.50 -16.25 2.51
CA GLY A 139 13.73 -16.92 2.92
C GLY A 139 14.38 -17.72 1.80
N THR A 140 13.57 -18.30 0.92
CA THR A 140 14.02 -19.18 -0.18
C THR A 140 13.88 -18.53 -1.56
N GLY A 141 13.01 -17.52 -1.69
CA GLY A 141 12.64 -16.91 -2.98
C GLY A 141 11.65 -17.76 -3.79
N GLU A 142 11.08 -18.82 -3.22
CA GLU A 142 10.13 -19.69 -3.91
C GLU A 142 8.71 -19.12 -3.94
N VAL A 143 7.96 -19.49 -4.99
CA VAL A 143 6.55 -19.10 -5.17
C VAL A 143 5.66 -20.33 -5.16
N CYS A 144 4.78 -20.42 -4.17
CA CYS A 144 3.83 -21.51 -4.00
C CYS A 144 2.37 -21.01 -4.11
N GLU A 145 1.43 -21.94 -4.22
CA GLU A 145 0.00 -21.62 -4.14
C GLU A 145 -0.35 -21.15 -2.74
N ALA A 146 -1.21 -20.14 -2.65
CA ALA A 146 -1.60 -19.58 -1.37
C ALA A 146 -2.46 -20.56 -0.56
N ASP A 147 -2.31 -20.48 0.75
CA ASP A 147 -3.08 -21.21 1.74
C ASP A 147 -3.60 -20.26 2.83
N THR A 148 -4.13 -20.82 3.92
CA THR A 148 -4.69 -20.03 5.03
C THR A 148 -3.63 -19.42 5.96
N SER A 149 -2.33 -19.69 5.75
CA SER A 149 -1.26 -19.21 6.62
C SER A 149 -1.19 -17.69 6.68
N TRP A 150 -1.43 -17.01 5.56
CA TRP A 150 -1.48 -15.55 5.48
C TRP A 150 -2.53 -14.97 6.44
N ALA A 151 -3.80 -15.37 6.25
CA ALA A 151 -4.92 -14.90 7.05
C ALA A 151 -4.72 -15.21 8.54
N ARG A 152 -4.35 -16.45 8.86
CA ARG A 152 -4.14 -16.88 10.25
C ARG A 152 -3.09 -16.03 10.97
N ARG A 153 -1.97 -15.69 10.31
CA ARG A 153 -0.92 -14.85 10.90
C ARG A 153 -1.43 -13.43 11.23
N TRP A 154 -2.25 -12.86 10.34
CA TRP A 154 -2.81 -11.52 10.56
C TRP A 154 -3.92 -11.50 11.61
N GLU A 155 -4.77 -12.53 11.64
CA GLU A 155 -5.79 -12.71 12.66
C GLU A 155 -5.16 -12.90 14.05
N GLU A 156 -4.14 -13.75 14.17
CA GLU A 156 -3.38 -13.95 15.40
C GLU A 156 -2.72 -12.64 15.85
N ARG A 157 -2.06 -11.91 14.94
CA ARG A 157 -1.48 -10.60 15.24
C ARG A 157 -2.52 -9.61 15.75
N SER A 158 -3.69 -9.56 15.13
CA SER A 158 -4.81 -8.70 15.54
C SER A 158 -5.28 -9.03 16.96
N GLN A 159 -5.50 -10.32 17.26
CA GLN A 159 -5.91 -10.80 18.59
C GLN A 159 -4.88 -10.45 19.66
N LEU A 160 -3.59 -10.60 19.35
CA LEU A 160 -2.48 -10.28 20.26
C LEU A 160 -2.18 -8.78 20.38
N ARG A 161 -2.92 -7.92 19.66
CA ARG A 161 -2.62 -6.48 19.54
C ARG A 161 -1.15 -6.24 19.18
N GLY A 162 -0.65 -7.03 18.23
CA GLY A 162 0.75 -7.02 17.83
C GLY A 162 1.19 -5.68 17.23
N LYS A 163 2.50 -5.43 17.24
CA LYS A 163 3.09 -4.21 16.69
C LYS A 163 3.10 -4.22 15.16
N PRO A 164 3.02 -3.06 14.49
CA PRO A 164 3.16 -2.96 13.05
C PRO A 164 4.58 -3.31 12.61
N ASN A 165 4.69 -3.93 11.44
CA ASN A 165 5.95 -4.01 10.71
C ASN A 165 6.12 -2.71 9.91
N GLN A 166 7.36 -2.27 9.69
CA GLN A 166 7.63 -1.04 8.94
C GLN A 166 8.29 -1.35 7.61
N VAL A 167 7.93 -0.57 6.59
CA VAL A 167 8.56 -0.67 5.26
C VAL A 167 10.06 -0.35 5.34
N ILE A 168 10.84 -0.95 4.44
CA ILE A 168 12.29 -0.71 4.36
C ILE A 168 12.54 0.80 4.21
N GLY A 169 13.47 1.33 5.01
CA GLY A 169 13.82 2.76 5.01
C GLY A 169 12.92 3.65 5.89
N TRP A 170 11.92 3.10 6.57
CA TRP A 170 11.09 3.87 7.50
C TRP A 170 11.84 4.20 8.81
N HIS A 171 11.82 5.47 9.20
CA HIS A 171 12.49 5.97 10.40
C HIS A 171 11.60 6.84 11.31
N ALA A 172 10.34 7.09 10.94
CA ALA A 172 9.46 8.07 11.60
C ALA A 172 8.55 7.49 12.71
N GLY A 173 9.03 6.48 13.45
CA GLY A 173 8.31 5.92 14.61
C GLY A 173 7.09 5.06 14.24
N THR A 174 6.07 5.02 15.10
CA THR A 174 4.85 4.19 14.91
C THR A 174 3.55 5.00 14.99
N GLU A 175 3.65 6.33 14.92
CA GLU A 175 2.47 7.19 14.92
C GLU A 175 1.58 6.87 13.71
N GLY A 176 0.27 6.74 13.93
CA GLY A 176 -0.70 6.34 12.91
C GLY A 176 -0.62 4.88 12.45
N SER A 177 0.36 4.09 12.94
CA SER A 177 0.50 2.65 12.62
C SER A 177 -0.24 1.74 13.61
N LEU A 178 -0.73 2.29 14.71
CA LEU A 178 -1.53 1.60 15.71
C LEU A 178 -2.91 2.24 15.78
N LEU A 179 -3.94 1.41 15.85
CA LEU A 179 -5.29 1.85 16.14
C LEU A 179 -5.48 1.84 17.66
N GLU A 180 -5.76 3.01 18.24
CA GLU A 180 -6.22 3.11 19.62
C GLU A 180 -7.74 2.94 19.64
N PRO A 181 -8.26 1.83 20.20
CA PRO A 181 -9.70 1.63 20.28
C PRO A 181 -10.30 2.69 21.21
N PRO A 182 -11.40 3.37 20.81
CA PRO A 182 -12.04 4.30 21.72
C PRO A 182 -12.56 3.57 22.96
N ALA A 183 -12.62 4.27 24.09
CA ALA A 183 -12.88 3.67 25.41
C ALA A 183 -14.18 2.85 25.51
N TYR A 184 -15.17 3.08 24.63
CA TYR A 184 -16.42 2.32 24.60
C TYR A 184 -16.26 0.95 23.92
N GLN A 185 -15.22 0.70 23.12
CA GLN A 185 -15.02 -0.61 22.48
C GLN A 185 -14.72 -1.72 23.49
N LYS A 186 -14.36 -1.37 24.73
CA LYS A 186 -14.27 -2.34 25.82
C LYS A 186 -15.62 -2.98 26.19
N LEU A 187 -16.72 -2.38 25.73
CA LEU A 187 -18.09 -2.89 25.88
C LEU A 187 -18.48 -3.81 24.70
N GLU A 188 -17.63 -3.94 23.68
CA GLU A 188 -17.88 -4.83 22.55
C GLU A 188 -17.62 -6.29 22.96
N GLY A 189 -18.41 -7.21 22.38
CA GLY A 189 -18.28 -8.64 22.61
C GLY A 189 -19.61 -9.30 22.96
N ASP A 190 -19.61 -10.62 22.93
CA ASP A 190 -20.78 -11.40 23.30
C ASP A 190 -20.97 -11.40 24.81
N TRP A 191 -22.24 -11.42 25.23
CA TRP A 191 -22.60 -11.75 26.60
C TRP A 191 -22.30 -13.23 26.83
N ILE A 192 -21.42 -13.52 27.78
CA ILE A 192 -21.04 -14.89 28.13
C ILE A 192 -21.55 -15.17 29.53
N ASP A 193 -22.43 -16.17 29.66
CA ASP A 193 -23.06 -16.56 30.93
C ASP A 193 -23.78 -15.39 31.64
N ASP A 194 -24.59 -14.63 30.88
CA ASP A 194 -25.30 -13.43 31.34
C ASP A 194 -24.41 -12.32 31.92
N LYS A 195 -23.10 -12.36 31.70
CA LYS A 195 -22.16 -11.32 32.11
C LYS A 195 -21.91 -10.33 30.99
N ASP A 196 -22.06 -9.06 31.33
CA ASP A 196 -21.76 -7.95 30.45
C ASP A 196 -20.26 -7.98 30.08
N PRO A 197 -19.89 -7.92 28.78
CA PRO A 197 -18.49 -7.82 28.36
C PRO A 197 -17.73 -6.67 29.05
N ALA A 198 -18.43 -5.61 29.47
CA ALA A 198 -17.88 -4.50 30.25
C ALA A 198 -17.26 -4.91 31.60
N GLU A 199 -17.69 -6.02 32.20
CA GLU A 199 -17.19 -6.48 33.51
C GLU A 199 -15.79 -7.10 33.43
N LYS A 200 -15.32 -7.47 32.23
CA LYS A 200 -13.98 -8.06 31.99
C LYS A 200 -12.93 -7.03 31.59
N ALA A 201 -13.33 -5.77 31.40
CA ALA A 201 -12.51 -4.67 30.90
C ALA A 201 -11.69 -3.96 31.99
#